data_AF-A0A2M9PCP6-F1
#
_entry.id   AF-A0A2M9PCP6-F1
#
_cell.length_a   1.000
_cell.length_b   1.000
_cell.length_c   1.000
_cell.angle_alpha   90.00
_cell.angle_beta   90.00
_cell.angle_gamma   90.00
#
_symmetry.space_group_name_H-M   'P 1'
#
loop_
_entity.id
_entity.type
_entity.pdbx_description
1 polymer ?
#
loop_
_entity_poly.entity_id
_entity_poly.type
_entity_poly.pdbx_seq_one_letter_code
_entity_poly.pdbx_strand_id
1 'polypeptide(L)' 'METGGPAIQRAAGLVELPALLGDVPLAQVLAGTGVTPADLRPDAFIPYAAFLDILERAARLTGREDLGLRLGLR' A
#
# COMPACT_ATOMS: atom_id res chain seq x y z
N MET A 1 -29.52 1.63 8.87
CA MET A 1 -28.54 1.56 7.78
C MET A 1 -27.38 0.75 8.29
N GLU A 2 -27.27 -0.49 7.84
CA GLU A 2 -26.10 -1.32 8.13
C GLU A 2 -24.95 -0.72 7.34
N THR A 3 -24.10 0.07 8.00
CA THR A 3 -22.80 0.44 7.43
C THR A 3 -22.01 -0.85 7.31
N GLY A 4 -21.97 -1.44 6.12
CA GLY A 4 -21.05 -2.53 5.82
C GLY A 4 -19.66 -2.12 6.32
N GLY A 5 -19.01 -3.00 7.09
CA GLY A 5 -17.68 -2.73 7.63
C GLY A 5 -16.73 -2.26 6.52
N PRO A 6 -15.63 -1.57 6.88
CA PRO A 6 -14.70 -1.05 5.89
C PRO A 6 -14.28 -2.17 4.93
N ALA A 7 -14.40 -1.93 3.62
CA ALA A 7 -13.95 -2.90 2.62
C ALA A 7 -12.48 -3.22 2.86
N ILE A 8 -12.13 -4.50 2.86
CA ILE A 8 -10.77 -5.00 3.13
C ILE A 8 -10.15 -5.58 1.87
N GLN A 9 -8.82 -5.48 1.77
CA GLN A 9 -8.02 -5.97 0.66
C GLN A 9 -6.81 -6.72 1.22
N ARG A 10 -6.42 -7.81 0.54
CA ARG A 10 -5.20 -8.54 0.89
C ARG A 10 -3.97 -7.68 0.54
N ALA A 11 -3.04 -7.56 1.49
CA ALA A 11 -1.84 -6.73 1.37
C ALA A 11 -0.75 -7.34 0.46
N ALA A 12 -0.97 -8.53 -0.10
CA ALA A 12 -0.04 -9.23 -0.99
C ALA A 12 0.51 -8.34 -2.12
N GLY A 13 -0.32 -7.52 -2.75
CA GLY A 13 0.10 -6.60 -3.81
C GLY A 13 1.02 -5.45 -3.36
N LEU A 14 1.25 -5.28 -2.06
CA LEU A 14 2.13 -4.25 -1.48
C LEU A 14 3.39 -4.84 -0.82
N VAL A 15 3.52 -6.17 -0.73
CA VAL A 15 4.68 -6.83 -0.07
C VAL A 15 6.00 -6.37 -0.71
N GLU A 16 5.99 -6.23 -2.03
CA GLU A 16 7.15 -5.85 -2.83
C GLU A 16 7.37 -4.33 -2.92
N LEU A 17 6.48 -3.53 -2.35
CA LEU A 17 6.55 -2.07 -2.41
C LEU A 17 7.86 -1.52 -1.83
N PRO A 18 8.37 -1.97 -0.66
CA PRO A 18 9.60 -1.40 -0.10
C PRO A 18 10.79 -1.49 -1.05
N ALA A 19 10.90 -2.57 -1.83
CA ALA A 19 11.97 -2.75 -2.81
C ALA A 19 11.85 -1.81 -4.03
N LEU A 20 10.68 -1.21 -4.26
CA LEU A 20 10.42 -0.32 -5.39
C LEU A 20 10.56 1.18 -5.05
N LEU A 21 10.62 1.53 -3.76
CA LEU A 21 10.62 2.91 -3.28
C LEU A 21 11.94 3.67 -3.51
N GLY A 22 13.07 2.97 -3.71
CA GLY A 22 14.38 3.61 -3.81
C GLY A 22 14.73 4.36 -2.51
N ASP A 23 15.04 5.64 -2.60
CA ASP A 23 15.41 6.49 -1.46
C ASP A 23 14.21 6.97 -0.63
N VAL A 24 12.97 6.72 -1.07
CA VAL A 24 11.77 7.12 -0.34
C VAL A 24 11.56 6.20 0.87
N PRO A 25 11.56 6.71 2.11
CA PRO A 25 11.35 5.85 3.28
C PRO A 25 9.93 5.29 3.32
N LEU A 26 9.80 3.97 3.56
CA LEU A 26 8.49 3.30 3.68
C LEU A 26 7.57 3.98 4.70
N ALA A 27 8.10 4.46 5.81
CA ALA A 27 7.34 5.16 6.84
C ALA A 27 6.62 6.42 6.31
N GLN A 28 7.19 7.14 5.33
CA GLN A 28 6.53 8.30 4.73
C GLN A 28 5.34 7.90 3.85
N VAL A 29 5.45 6.76 3.17
CA VAL A 29 4.36 6.21 2.34
C VAL A 29 3.20 5.74 3.22
N LEU A 30 3.50 5.09 4.35
CA LEU A 30 2.50 4.56 5.29
C LEU A 30 1.90 5.62 6.24
N ALA A 31 2.45 6.84 6.27
CA ALA A 31 2.07 7.85 7.25
C ALA A 31 0.56 8.17 7.22
N GLY A 32 -0.15 7.95 8.32
CA GLY A 32 -1.57 8.29 8.44
C GLY A 32 -2.54 7.31 7.76
N THR A 33 -2.07 6.18 7.23
CA THR A 33 -2.95 5.15 6.64
C THR A 33 -3.45 4.14 7.68
N GLY A 34 -2.89 4.16 8.90
CA GLY A 34 -3.14 3.18 9.95
C GLY A 34 -2.49 1.82 9.69
N VAL A 35 -1.73 1.67 8.59
CA VAL A 35 -0.99 0.45 8.23
C VAL A 35 0.45 0.58 8.71
N THR A 36 0.95 -0.47 9.35
CA THR A 36 2.34 -0.57 9.80
C THR A 36 3.15 -1.44 8.84
N PRO A 37 4.50 -1.37 8.86
CA PRO A 37 5.32 -2.27 8.05
C PRO A 37 5.05 -3.77 8.32
N ALA A 38 4.62 -4.13 9.52
CA ALA A 38 4.29 -5.52 9.88
C ALA A 38 2.98 -6.03 9.24
N ASP A 39 2.15 -5.12 8.74
CA ASP A 39 0.91 -5.44 8.03
C ASP A 39 1.14 -5.72 6.54
N LEU A 40 2.31 -5.39 5.99
CA LEU A 40 2.69 -5.68 4.61
C LEU A 40 3.15 -7.14 4.45
N ARG A 41 2.23 -8.06 4.69
CA ARG A 41 2.42 -9.52 4.58
C ARG A 41 1.42 -10.11 3.59
N PRO A 42 1.77 -11.20 2.89
CA PRO A 42 0.92 -11.76 1.83
C PRO A 42 -0.44 -12.25 2.34
N ASP A 43 -0.52 -12.69 3.59
CA ASP A 43 -1.72 -13.20 4.26
C ASP A 43 -2.49 -12.12 5.05
N ALA A 44 -1.95 -10.91 5.17
CA ALA A 44 -2.59 -9.83 5.90
C ALA A 44 -3.71 -9.14 5.08
N PHE A 45 -4.72 -8.66 5.78
CA PHE A 45 -5.79 -7.84 5.22
C PHE A 45 -5.73 -6.43 5.83
N ILE A 46 -5.77 -5.42 4.97
CA ILE A 46 -5.80 -4.01 5.35
C ILE A 46 -7.05 -3.34 4.79
N PRO A 47 -7.47 -2.19 5.33
CA PRO A 47 -8.54 -1.40 4.73
C PRO A 47 -8.22 -1.07 3.27
N TYR A 48 -9.18 -1.26 2.37
CA TYR A 48 -8.99 -1.00 0.94
C TYR A 48 -8.66 0.48 0.66
N ALA A 49 -9.25 1.41 1.42
CA ALA A 49 -8.89 2.81 1.35
C ALA A 49 -7.39 3.04 1.68
N ALA A 50 -6.87 2.37 2.71
CA ALA A 50 -5.44 2.44 3.05
C ALA A 50 -4.57 1.85 1.94
N PHE A 51 -5.00 0.75 1.30
CA PHE A 51 -4.29 0.18 0.15
C PHE A 51 -4.14 1.19 -1.00
N LEU A 52 -5.22 1.90 -1.34
CA LEU A 52 -5.20 2.92 -2.40
C LEU A 52 -4.34 4.13 -2.02
N ASP A 53 -4.47 4.64 -0.79
CA ASP A 53 -3.68 5.75 -0.28
C ASP A 53 -2.17 5.45 -0.31
N ILE A 54 -1.78 4.21 0.01
CA ILE A 54 -0.39 3.76 -0.06
C ILE A 54 0.14 3.82 -1.49
N LEU A 55 -0.62 3.34 -2.47
CA LEU A 55 -0.22 3.37 -3.88
C LEU A 55 -0.09 4.80 -4.40
N GLU A 56 -1.07 5.65 -4.11
CA GLU A 56 -1.06 7.06 -4.52
C GLU A 56 0.14 7.80 -3.91
N ARG A 57 0.40 7.62 -2.61
CA ARG A 57 1.54 8.24 -1.94
C ARG A 57 2.87 7.73 -2.46
N ALA A 58 2.99 6.44 -2.71
CA ALA A 58 4.20 5.86 -3.29
C ALA A 58 4.48 6.47 -4.67
N ALA A 59 3.48 6.56 -5.54
CA ALA A 59 3.62 7.18 -6.86
C ALA A 59 4.05 8.65 -6.75
N ARG A 60 3.37 9.42 -5.88
CA ARG A 60 3.67 10.84 -5.68
C ARG A 60 5.07 11.11 -5.11
N LEU A 61 5.50 10.34 -4.11
CA LEU A 61 6.80 10.55 -3.44
C LEU A 61 7.99 10.08 -4.28
N THR A 62 7.79 9.04 -5.10
CA THR A 62 8.84 8.51 -5.97
C THR A 62 8.87 9.17 -7.35
N GLY A 63 7.79 9.88 -7.73
CA GLY A 63 7.59 10.38 -9.09
C GLY A 63 7.35 9.27 -10.13
N ARG A 64 6.96 8.06 -9.70
CA ARG A 64 6.77 6.88 -10.57
C ARG A 64 5.31 6.47 -10.63
N GLU A 65 4.65 6.83 -11.71
CA GLU A 65 3.23 6.49 -11.95
C GLU A 65 3.03 5.00 -12.30
N ASP A 66 4.09 4.30 -12.70
CA ASP A 66 4.08 2.88 -13.10
C ASP A 66 4.17 1.89 -11.92
N LEU A 67 4.26 2.36 -10.67
CA LEU A 67 4.45 1.51 -9.49
C LEU A 67 3.36 0.44 -9.33
N GLY A 68 2.09 0.82 -9.52
CA GLY A 68 0.97 -0.12 -9.44
C GLY A 68 1.07 -1.26 -10.47
N LEU A 69 1.52 -0.94 -11.69
CA LEU A 69 1.73 -1.94 -12.74
C LEU A 69 2.89 -2.88 -12.40
N ARG A 70 4.00 -2.33 -11.90
CA ARG A 70 5.18 -3.13 -11.50
C ARG A 70 4.88 -4.07 -10.34
N LEU A 71 4.02 -3.67 -9.42
CA LEU A 71 3.54 -4.52 -8.34
C LEU A 71 2.62 -5.63 -8.85
N GLY A 72 1.74 -5.35 -9.81
CA GLY A 72 0.84 -6.35 -10.39
C GLY A 72 1.50 -7.37 -11.32
N LEU A 73 2.75 -7.13 -11.75
CA LEU A 73 3.55 -8.04 -12.58
C LEU A 73 4.38 -9.04 -11.75
N ARG A 74 4.35 -8.96 -10.42
CA ARG A 74 5.04 -9.85 -9.49
C ARG A 74 4.04 -10.77 -8.81
#